data_AF-A0A855XMC3-F1
#
_entry.id   AF-A0A855XMC3-F1
#
_cell.length_a   1.000
_cell.length_b   1.000
_cell.length_c   1.000
_cell.angle_alpha   90.00
_cell.angle_beta   90.00
_cell.angle_gamma   90.00
#
_symmetry.space_group_name_H-M   'P 1'
#
loop_
_entity.id
_entity.type
_entity.pdbx_description
1 polymer ?
#
loop_
_entity_poly.entity_id
_entity_poly.type
_entity_poly.pdbx_seq_one_letter_code
_entity_poly.pdbx_strand_id
1 'polypeptide(L)'
;MVIVLVQPTAESPSYLRGDYWDVTEKYESYETYAFYTQLDLAHCRYDIFSSFKKAEEFIKTTASTKFYKARMLHELDELEDRAKTFNWAVA
;
A
#
# COMPACT_ATOMS: atom_id res chain seq x y z
N MET A 1 1.36 1.09 -12.38
CA MET A 1 1.21 1.26 -10.93
C MET A 1 1.26 -0.10 -10.25
N VAL A 2 1.88 -0.13 -9.09
CA VAL A 2 1.99 -1.26 -8.18
C VAL A 2 1.39 -0.79 -6.84
N ILE A 3 0.59 -1.62 -6.20
CA ILE A 3 -0.04 -1.31 -4.91
C ILE A 3 0.80 -2.00 -3.83
N VAL A 4 1.13 -1.28 -2.76
CA VAL A 4 1.98 -1.77 -1.69
C VAL A 4 1.21 -1.67 -0.38
N LEU A 5 1.04 -2.80 0.33
CA LEU A 5 0.64 -2.78 1.73
C LEU A 5 1.89 -2.64 2.57
N VAL A 6 2.03 -1.54 3.31
CA VAL A 6 3.15 -1.33 4.22
C VAL A 6 2.71 -1.65 5.65
N GLN A 7 3.53 -2.41 6.36
CA GLN A 7 3.26 -2.90 7.71
C GLN A 7 4.45 -2.56 8.63
N PRO A 8 4.35 -1.48 9.41
CA PRO A 8 5.38 -1.15 10.40
C PRO A 8 5.59 -2.30 11.40
N THR A 9 6.82 -2.51 11.83
CA THR A 9 7.17 -3.52 12.83
C THR A 9 7.49 -2.88 14.19
N ALA A 10 7.87 -3.70 15.18
CA ALA A 10 8.30 -3.21 16.48
C ALA A 10 9.58 -2.35 16.43
N GLU A 11 10.38 -2.49 15.37
CA GLU A 11 11.61 -1.71 15.15
C GLU A 11 11.35 -0.44 14.32
N SER A 12 10.14 -0.27 13.78
CA SER A 12 9.79 0.89 12.97
C SER A 12 9.71 2.17 13.80
N PRO A 13 9.96 3.34 13.17
CA PRO A 13 9.78 4.63 13.84
C PRO A 13 8.39 4.80 14.44
N SER A 14 8.31 5.38 15.65
CA SER A 14 7.08 5.48 16.45
C SER A 14 5.96 6.36 15.85
N TYR A 15 6.26 7.09 14.78
CA TYR A 15 5.27 7.84 14.01
C TYR A 15 4.52 6.96 12.99
N LEU A 16 5.06 5.80 12.61
CA LEU A 16 4.37 4.81 11.77
C LEU A 16 3.53 3.89 12.65
N ARG A 17 2.27 4.27 12.88
CA ARG A 17 1.41 3.66 13.93
C ARG A 17 0.45 2.58 13.43
N GLY A 18 0.48 2.24 12.15
CA GLY A 18 -0.35 1.16 11.63
C GLY A 18 -0.13 0.90 10.15
N ASP A 19 -0.64 -0.24 9.70
CA ASP A 19 -0.60 -0.65 8.30
C ASP A 19 -1.31 0.38 7.41
N TYR A 20 -0.73 0.64 6.25
CA TYR A 20 -1.24 1.60 5.27
C TYR A 20 -0.96 1.15 3.84
N TRP A 21 -1.72 1.70 2.89
CA TRP A 21 -1.49 1.51 1.47
C TRP A 21 -0.63 2.60 0.86
N ASP A 22 0.23 2.20 -0.06
CA ASP A 22 0.98 3.11 -0.93
C ASP A 22 0.98 2.61 -2.38
N VAL A 23 1.44 3.45 -3.30
CA VAL A 23 1.55 3.11 -4.72
C VAL A 23 2.91 3.49 -5.27
N THR A 24 3.45 2.62 -6.12
CA THR A 24 4.70 2.87 -6.85
C THR A 24 4.52 2.66 -8.35
N GLU A 25 5.49 3.11 -9.12
CA GLU A 25 5.51 2.84 -10.55
C GLU A 25 5.77 1.36 -10.84
N LYS A 26 5.31 0.89 -12.00
CA LYS A 26 5.50 -0.51 -12.41
C LYS A 26 6.93 -0.81 -12.85
N TYR A 27 7.68 0.23 -13.21
CA TYR A 27 9.05 0.11 -13.70
C TYR A 27 10.03 0.49 -12.58
N GLU A 28 11.21 -0.11 -12.61
CA GLU A 28 12.32 0.22 -11.72
C GLU A 28 12.82 1.64 -12.03
N SER A 29 12.17 2.63 -11.43
CA SER A 29 12.66 4.00 -11.36
C SER A 29 13.50 4.18 -10.10
N TYR A 30 14.35 5.22 -10.11
CA TYR A 30 15.08 5.62 -8.90
C TYR A 30 14.13 5.91 -7.73
N GLU A 31 12.95 6.45 -8.00
CA GLU A 31 11.92 6.72 -6.99
C GLU A 31 11.38 5.42 -6.37
N THR A 32 11.08 4.42 -7.21
CA THR A 32 10.66 3.10 -6.73
C THR A 32 11.75 2.44 -5.87
N TYR A 33 13.02 2.54 -6.27
CA TYR A 33 14.14 2.04 -5.48
C TYR A 33 14.29 2.78 -4.14
N ALA A 34 14.24 4.11 -4.17
CA ALA A 34 14.34 4.94 -2.97
C ALA A 34 13.20 4.65 -1.98
N PHE A 35 11.98 4.44 -2.49
CA PHE A 35 10.82 4.08 -1.68
C PHE A 35 11.05 2.77 -0.91
N TYR A 36 11.40 1.67 -1.59
CA TYR A 36 11.63 0.39 -0.90
C TYR A 36 12.82 0.46 0.05
N THR A 37 13.89 1.18 -0.34
CA THR A 37 15.04 1.42 0.55
C THR A 37 14.62 2.15 1.83
N GLN A 38 13.72 3.13 1.74
CA GLN A 38 13.20 3.83 2.92
C GLN A 38 12.34 2.91 3.80
N LEU A 39 11.53 2.04 3.20
CA LEU A 39 10.76 1.05 3.97
C LEU A 39 11.68 0.08 4.72
N ASP A 40 12.73 -0.40 4.06
CA ASP A 40 13.72 -1.30 4.66
C ASP A 40 14.47 -0.61 5.81
N LEU A 41 14.91 0.65 5.61
CA LEU A 41 15.55 1.47 6.66
C LEU A 41 14.60 1.81 7.81
N ALA A 42 13.30 1.89 7.54
CA ALA A 42 12.26 2.09 8.55
C ALA A 42 11.80 0.76 9.18
N HIS A 43 12.45 -0.37 8.89
CA HIS A 43 12.12 -1.69 9.40
C HIS A 43 10.66 -2.10 9.14
N CYS A 44 10.07 -1.64 8.03
CA CYS A 44 8.72 -2.02 7.62
C CYS A 44 8.73 -3.35 6.87
N ARG A 45 7.65 -4.12 6.99
CA ARG A 45 7.31 -5.20 6.04
C ARG A 45 6.41 -4.65 4.95
N TYR A 46 6.40 -5.31 3.79
CA TYR A 46 5.48 -4.93 2.74
C TYR A 46 5.05 -6.10 1.85
N ASP A 47 3.80 -6.03 1.40
CA ASP A 47 3.25 -6.92 0.37
C ASP A 47 2.97 -6.13 -0.91
N ILE A 48 3.29 -6.72 -2.05
CA ILE A 48 3.24 -6.06 -3.36
C ILE A 48 2.15 -6.69 -4.22
N PHE A 49 1.26 -5.85 -4.77
CA PHE A 49 0.13 -6.27 -5.59
C PHE A 49 0.17 -5.62 -6.97
N SER A 50 -0.07 -6.44 -8.00
CA SER A 50 -0.10 -5.96 -9.39
C SER A 50 -1.41 -5.29 -9.80
N SER A 51 -2.44 -5.29 -8.93
CA SER A 51 -3.74 -4.66 -9.16
C SER A 51 -4.53 -4.49 -7.86
N PHE A 52 -5.46 -3.53 -7.83
CA PHE A 52 -6.39 -3.31 -6.71
C PHE A 52 -7.18 -4.56 -6.36
N LYS A 53 -7.71 -5.28 -7.37
CA LYS A 53 -8.43 -6.54 -7.18
C LYS A 53 -7.63 -7.56 -6.36
N LYS A 54 -6.32 -7.70 -6.60
CA LYS A 54 -5.48 -8.65 -5.85
C LYS A 54 -5.26 -8.19 -4.41
N ALA A 55 -5.04 -6.89 -4.19
CA ALA A 55 -4.93 -6.32 -2.85
C ALA A 55 -6.24 -6.48 -2.05
N GLU A 56 -7.38 -6.30 -2.70
CA GLU A 56 -8.71 -6.48 -2.11
C GLU A 56 -8.95 -7.95 -1.70
N GLU A 57 -8.65 -8.90 -2.60
CA GLU A 57 -8.73 -10.34 -2.32
C GLU A 57 -7.82 -10.76 -1.16
N PHE A 58 -6.61 -10.20 -1.09
CA PHE A 58 -5.70 -10.42 0.03
C PHE A 58 -6.35 -9.99 1.36
N ILE A 59 -6.80 -8.74 1.50
CA ILE A 59 -7.43 -8.27 2.75
C ILE A 59 -8.65 -9.08 3.15
N LYS A 60 -9.50 -9.46 2.18
CA LYS A 60 -10.70 -10.28 2.44
C LYS A 60 -10.33 -11.63 3.04
N THR A 61 -9.22 -12.23 2.59
CA THR A 61 -8.77 -13.56 3.01
C THR A 61 -7.84 -13.56 4.23
N THR A 62 -7.18 -12.44 4.55
CA THR A 62 -6.29 -12.33 5.72
C THR A 62 -7.01 -12.66 7.03
N ALA A 63 -6.29 -13.33 7.95
CA ALA A 63 -6.77 -13.64 9.30
C ALA A 63 -6.74 -12.42 10.25
N SER A 64 -7.47 -11.36 9.89
CA SER A 64 -7.56 -10.11 10.65
C SER A 64 -8.99 -9.82 11.13
N THR A 65 -9.12 -8.88 12.07
CA THR A 65 -10.42 -8.46 12.61
C THR A 65 -11.31 -7.83 11.52
N LYS A 66 -12.63 -7.89 11.71
CA LYS A 66 -13.59 -7.25 10.80
C LYS A 66 -13.32 -5.75 10.65
N PHE A 67 -12.96 -5.07 11.74
CA PHE A 67 -12.64 -3.64 11.74
C PHE A 67 -11.38 -3.33 10.93
N TYR A 68 -10.33 -4.13 11.09
CA TYR A 68 -9.13 -3.99 10.28
C TYR A 68 -9.44 -4.14 8.79
N LYS A 69 -10.17 -5.20 8.41
CA LYS A 69 -10.56 -5.43 7.00
C LYS A 69 -11.36 -4.27 6.43
N ALA A 70 -12.35 -3.77 7.18
CA ALA A 70 -13.17 -2.65 6.76
C ALA A 70 -12.34 -1.38 6.52
N ARG A 71 -11.41 -1.06 7.44
CA ARG A 71 -10.49 0.08 7.28
C ARG A 71 -9.60 -0.07 6.04
N MET A 72 -8.91 -1.22 5.92
CA MET A 72 -7.97 -1.42 4.81
C MET A 72 -8.68 -1.43 3.45
N LEU A 73 -9.88 -1.99 3.35
CA LEU A 73 -10.66 -1.95 2.11
C LEU A 73 -11.10 -0.53 1.75
N HIS A 74 -11.55 0.24 2.74
CA HIS A 74 -11.93 1.64 2.52
C HIS A 74 -10.76 2.50 2.03
N GLU A 75 -9.59 2.39 2.68
CA GLU A 75 -8.37 3.10 2.26
C GLU A 75 -7.92 2.68 0.85
N LEU A 76 -8.12 1.41 0.48
CA LEU A 76 -7.80 0.89 -0.84
C LEU A 76 -8.75 1.47 -1.92
N ASP A 77 -10.05 1.59 -1.62
CA ASP A 77 -11.04 2.22 -2.50
C ASP A 77 -10.70 3.71 -2.73
N GLU A 78 -10.34 4.45 -1.68
CA GLU A 78 -9.91 5.85 -1.79
C GLU A 78 -8.64 6.01 -2.65
N LEU A 79 -7.72 5.05 -2.56
CA LEU A 79 -6.52 5.03 -3.38
C LEU A 79 -6.84 4.75 -4.86
N GLU A 80 -7.76 3.83 -5.13
CA GLU A 80 -8.22 3.54 -6.49
C GLU A 80 -8.92 4.74 -7.13
N ASP A 81 -9.78 5.43 -6.40
CA ASP A 81 -10.50 6.61 -6.89
C ASP A 81 -9.55 7.77 -7.19
N ARG A 82 -8.53 7.98 -6.35
CA ARG A 82 -7.46 8.95 -6.64
C ARG A 82 -6.71 8.59 -7.91
N ALA A 83 -6.32 7.33 -8.08
CA ALA A 83 -5.61 6.88 -9.28
C ALA A 83 -6.44 7.06 -10.57
N LYS A 84 -7.76 6.80 -10.51
CA LYS A 84 -8.69 7.07 -11.63
C LYS A 84 -8.77 8.57 -11.95
N THR A 85 -8.85 9.41 -10.92
CA THR A 85 -8.96 10.87 -11.06
C THR A 85 -7.70 11.47 -11.72
N PHE A 86 -6.51 11.01 -11.34
CA PHE A 86 -5.27 11.42 -12.00
C PHE A 86 -5.23 10.98 -13.47
N ASN A 87 -5.66 9.76 -13.79
CA ASN A 87 -5.73 9.30 -15.18
C ASN A 87 -6.73 10.11 -16.03
N TRP A 88 -7.82 10.58 -15.45
CA TRP A 88 -8.75 11.51 -16.13
C TRP A 88 -8.11 12.87 -16.36
N ALA A 89 -7.47 13.45 -15.34
CA ALA A 89 -6.96 14.83 -15.40
C ALA A 89 -5.78 15.04 -16.36
N VAL A 90 -5.18 13.94 -16.82
CA VAL A 90 -4.02 13.93 -17.73
C VAL A 90 -4.40 13.44 -19.14
N ALA A 91 -5.68 13.09 -19.37
CA ALA A 91 -6.23 12.62 -20.65
C ALA A 91 -6.84 13.72 -21.52
#